data_AF-A0A4R4WEL0-F1
#
_entry.id   AF-A0A4R4WEL0-F1
#
_cell.length_a   1.000
_cell.length_b   1.000
_cell.length_c   1.000
_cell.angle_alpha   90.00
_cell.angle_beta   90.00
_cell.angle_gamma   90.00
#
_symmetry.space_group_name_H-M   'P 1'
#
loop_
_entity.id
_entity.type
_entity.pdbx_description
1 polymer ?
#
loop_
_entity_poly.entity_id
_entity_poly.type
_entity_poly.pdbx_seq_one_letter_code
_entity_poly.pdbx_strand_id
1 'polypeptide(L)'
;MDRIRRRAGSLLGLGLVLGLGWTIAVSTSMPSWFDPDEACALRFGGADSSNIEVRTGWFPPSATCEFTDGSVRDFISPTRSAVLSVTGVLILVLLVAGLALTVRRLSGDPGPQRTADGADLTRRRRKHLAFGALDMAVVVAVVSAGNVLAIVLGGPPGGILFAVATITGLSALAVVLDRHVGPLPSSALDSRRRGTAAGLIVFAVIFAATAVTGQMPFFRLWSAPLAAVTYAVVAAVQWSRLPHYGRDHRTSHQSVG
;
A
#
# COMPACT_ATOMS: atom_id res chain seq x y z
N MET A 1 -20.04 16.96 8.76
CA MET A 1 -18.63 16.63 8.39
C MET A 1 -18.31 15.12 8.38
N ASP A 2 -19.03 14.26 9.12
CA ASP A 2 -18.70 12.82 9.20
C ASP A 2 -18.84 12.03 7.90
N ARG A 3 -19.78 12.39 7.01
CA ARG A 3 -19.90 11.75 5.68
C ARG A 3 -18.65 11.97 4.82
N ILE A 4 -18.07 13.17 4.85
CA ILE A 4 -16.85 13.50 4.09
C ILE A 4 -15.66 12.70 4.65
N ARG A 5 -15.53 12.61 5.99
CA ARG A 5 -14.46 11.82 6.64
C ARG A 5 -14.58 10.31 6.37
N ARG A 6 -15.79 9.76 6.25
CA ARG A 6 -16.02 8.36 5.84
C ARG A 6 -15.65 8.11 4.37
N ARG A 7 -15.93 9.09 3.49
CA ARG A 7 -15.66 8.99 2.05
C ARG A 7 -14.18 9.08 1.67
N ALA A 8 -13.33 9.67 2.51
CA ALA A 8 -11.90 9.79 2.24
C ALA A 8 -11.22 8.43 1.99
N GLY A 9 -11.51 7.44 2.83
CA GLY A 9 -10.94 6.09 2.69
C GLY A 9 -11.47 5.36 1.46
N SER A 10 -12.77 5.48 1.17
CA SER A 10 -13.35 4.88 -0.04
C SER A 10 -12.82 5.51 -1.32
N LEU A 11 -12.55 6.82 -1.31
CA LEU A 11 -12.04 7.54 -2.48
C LEU A 11 -10.58 7.15 -2.78
N LEU A 12 -9.73 7.04 -1.75
CA LEU A 12 -8.37 6.52 -1.91
C LEU A 12 -8.39 5.05 -2.38
N GLY A 13 -9.22 4.21 -1.77
CA GLY A 13 -9.37 2.81 -2.18
C GLY A 13 -9.83 2.66 -3.62
N LEU A 14 -10.84 3.44 -4.04
CA LEU A 14 -11.31 3.46 -5.43
C LEU A 14 -10.21 3.93 -6.38
N GLY A 15 -9.50 5.00 -6.05
CA GLY A 15 -8.38 5.49 -6.85
C GLY A 15 -7.27 4.44 -7.03
N LEU A 16 -6.96 3.67 -5.98
CA LEU A 16 -5.96 2.60 -6.05
C LEU A 16 -6.42 1.44 -6.94
N VAL A 17 -7.67 0.99 -6.80
CA VAL A 17 -8.24 -0.08 -7.64
C VAL A 17 -8.31 0.35 -9.10
N LEU A 18 -8.82 1.57 -9.38
CA LEU A 18 -8.87 2.12 -10.73
C LEU A 18 -7.46 2.30 -11.31
N GLY A 19 -6.50 2.75 -10.51
CA GLY A 19 -5.11 2.90 -10.93
C GLY A 19 -4.47 1.56 -11.30
N LEU A 20 -4.64 0.52 -10.48
CA LEU A 20 -4.14 -0.81 -10.82
C LEU A 20 -4.80 -1.32 -12.11
N GLY A 21 -6.12 -1.18 -12.25
CA GLY A 21 -6.84 -1.52 -13.49
C GLY A 21 -6.32 -0.75 -14.70
N TRP A 22 -6.02 0.54 -14.53
CA TRP A 22 -5.44 1.38 -15.58
C TRP A 22 -4.04 0.91 -15.97
N THR A 23 -3.17 0.55 -15.02
CA THR A 23 -1.84 0.03 -15.36
C THR A 23 -1.90 -1.28 -16.14
N ILE A 24 -2.80 -2.19 -15.76
CA ILE A 24 -3.06 -3.42 -16.52
C ILE A 24 -3.57 -3.09 -17.93
N ALA A 25 -4.50 -2.14 -18.05
CA ALA A 25 -5.02 -1.71 -19.34
C ALA A 25 -3.93 -1.10 -20.23
N VAL A 26 -3.03 -0.29 -19.68
CA VAL A 26 -1.90 0.29 -20.42
C VAL A 26 -0.92 -0.81 -20.86
N SER A 27 -0.46 -1.67 -19.95
CA SER A 27 0.50 -2.73 -20.29
C SER A 27 -0.05 -3.71 -21.32
N THR A 28 -1.32 -4.10 -21.20
CA THR A 28 -1.98 -4.98 -22.20
C THR A 28 -2.26 -4.28 -23.53
N SER A 29 -2.13 -2.94 -23.58
CA SER A 29 -2.18 -2.17 -24.82
C SER A 29 -0.82 -2.06 -25.51
N MET A 30 0.27 -2.33 -24.79
CA MET A 30 1.64 -2.26 -25.29
C MET A 30 2.09 -3.61 -25.88
N PRO A 31 3.14 -3.62 -26.72
CA PRO A 31 3.78 -4.87 -27.12
C PRO A 31 4.27 -5.65 -25.90
N SER A 32 4.43 -6.97 -26.06
CA SER A 32 4.91 -7.85 -24.99
C SER A 32 6.21 -7.31 -24.40
N TRP A 33 6.30 -7.28 -23.08
CA TRP A 33 7.53 -6.86 -22.40
C TRP A 33 8.63 -7.93 -22.47
N PHE A 34 8.26 -9.18 -22.80
CA PHE A 34 9.19 -10.30 -22.91
C PHE A 34 9.86 -10.31 -24.29
N ASP A 35 9.06 -10.21 -25.36
CA ASP A 35 9.51 -10.15 -26.76
C ASP A 35 8.77 -9.03 -27.53
N PRO A 36 9.17 -7.76 -27.35
CA PRO A 36 8.48 -6.62 -27.95
C PRO A 36 8.55 -6.64 -29.48
N ASP A 37 9.69 -7.08 -30.03
CA ASP A 37 9.96 -7.13 -31.46
C ASP A 37 9.08 -8.18 -32.15
N GLU A 38 8.95 -9.37 -31.54
CA GLU A 38 8.05 -10.42 -32.03
C GLU A 38 6.58 -9.97 -31.97
N ALA A 39 6.17 -9.30 -30.89
CA ALA A 39 4.82 -8.75 -30.77
C ALA A 39 4.50 -7.72 -31.87
N CYS A 40 5.47 -6.86 -32.23
CA CYS A 40 5.36 -5.92 -33.35
C CYS A 40 5.30 -6.66 -34.70
N ALA A 41 6.17 -7.65 -34.93
CA ALA A 41 6.21 -8.45 -36.16
C ALA A 41 4.87 -9.19 -36.40
N LEU A 42 4.36 -9.88 -35.36
CA LEU A 42 3.09 -10.61 -35.41
C LEU A 42 1.89 -9.71 -35.68
N ARG A 43 1.85 -8.51 -35.09
CA ARG A 43 0.74 -7.57 -35.27
C ARG A 43 0.68 -7.00 -36.68
N PHE A 44 1.83 -6.75 -37.30
CA PHE A 44 1.94 -6.04 -38.57
C PHE A 44 2.33 -6.92 -39.76
N GLY A 45 2.50 -8.23 -39.55
CA GLY A 45 2.72 -9.23 -40.61
C GLY A 45 4.14 -9.27 -41.18
N GLY A 46 5.15 -8.88 -40.39
CA GLY A 46 6.56 -8.93 -40.80
C GLY A 46 7.16 -10.33 -40.64
N ALA A 47 7.82 -10.86 -41.67
CA ALA A 47 8.45 -12.19 -41.64
C ALA A 47 9.79 -12.21 -40.89
N ASP A 48 10.46 -11.05 -40.75
CA ASP A 48 11.72 -10.89 -40.03
C ASP A 48 11.51 -9.99 -38.81
N SER A 49 11.61 -10.56 -37.60
CA SER A 49 11.68 -9.83 -36.34
C SER A 49 13.06 -9.21 -36.09
N SER A 50 14.07 -9.61 -36.88
CA SER A 50 15.41 -9.06 -36.80
C SER A 50 15.42 -7.61 -37.26
N ASN A 51 15.70 -6.69 -36.34
CA ASN A 51 15.84 -5.24 -36.52
C ASN A 51 14.54 -4.42 -36.49
N ILE A 52 13.56 -4.78 -35.65
CA ILE A 52 12.46 -3.89 -35.28
C ILE A 52 12.88 -3.09 -34.04
N GLU A 53 12.88 -1.76 -34.09
CA GLU A 53 13.07 -0.93 -32.91
C GLU A 53 11.72 -0.59 -32.28
N VAL A 54 11.53 -0.96 -31.01
CA VAL A 54 10.28 -0.70 -30.28
C VAL A 54 10.49 0.43 -29.29
N ARG A 55 9.71 1.51 -29.45
CA ARG A 55 9.69 2.63 -28.51
C ARG A 55 8.40 2.63 -27.72
N THR A 56 8.50 2.67 -26.40
CA THR A 56 7.35 2.71 -25.49
C THR A 56 7.44 3.92 -24.56
N GLY A 57 6.29 4.50 -24.24
CA GLY A 57 6.14 5.58 -23.28
C GLY A 57 4.93 5.35 -22.39
N TRP A 58 5.07 5.60 -21.09
CA TRP A 58 3.99 5.38 -20.12
C TRP A 58 3.05 6.57 -19.96
N PHE A 59 3.52 7.80 -20.19
CA PHE A 59 2.68 9.00 -20.14
C PHE A 59 3.17 10.07 -21.12
N PRO A 60 2.40 10.37 -22.19
CA PRO A 60 1.19 9.66 -22.61
C PRO A 60 1.49 8.20 -23.00
N PRO A 61 0.59 7.23 -22.75
CA PRO A 61 0.76 5.86 -23.18
C PRO A 61 0.97 5.77 -24.69
N SER A 62 2.16 5.35 -25.12
CA SER A 62 2.54 5.29 -26.53
C SER A 62 3.38 4.04 -26.76
N ALA A 63 3.23 3.46 -27.95
CA ALA A 63 4.04 2.35 -28.40
C ALA A 63 4.12 2.42 -29.93
N THR A 64 5.33 2.50 -30.46
CA THR A 64 5.62 2.57 -31.90
C THR A 64 6.63 1.50 -32.28
N CYS A 65 6.44 0.87 -33.44
CA CYS A 65 7.38 -0.09 -34.02
C CYS A 65 8.03 0.57 -35.25
N GLU A 66 9.34 0.68 -35.26
CA GLU A 66 10.14 1.16 -36.39
C GLU A 66 10.77 -0.04 -37.10
N PHE A 67 10.48 -0.19 -38.40
CA PHE A 67 10.91 -1.31 -39.23
C PHE A 67 12.14 -0.92 -40.08
N THR A 68 12.86 -1.92 -40.60
CA THR A 68 14.06 -1.73 -41.43
C THR A 68 13.83 -0.97 -42.73
N ASP A 69 12.59 -0.95 -43.23
CA ASP A 69 12.18 -0.15 -44.39
C ASP A 69 11.98 1.34 -44.05
N GLY A 70 12.22 1.74 -42.80
CA GLY A 70 12.00 3.08 -42.27
C GLY A 70 10.54 3.38 -41.95
N SER A 71 9.63 2.40 -42.08
CA SER A 71 8.23 2.59 -41.73
C SER A 71 8.06 2.60 -40.20
N VAL A 72 7.35 3.61 -39.69
CA VAL A 72 6.96 3.70 -38.28
C VAL A 72 5.48 3.42 -38.18
N ARG A 73 5.10 2.43 -37.37
CA ARG A 73 3.69 2.07 -37.15
C ARG A 73 3.32 2.21 -35.68
N ASP A 74 2.17 2.84 -35.45
CA ASP A 74 1.59 2.98 -34.12
C ASP A 74 1.00 1.64 -33.65
N PHE A 75 1.60 1.06 -32.61
CA PHE A 75 1.05 -0.12 -31.94
C PHE A 75 -0.19 0.25 -31.12
N ILE A 76 -0.16 1.42 -30.47
CA ILE A 76 -1.29 2.05 -29.78
C ILE A 76 -1.81 3.20 -30.63
N SER A 77 -3.09 3.16 -31.01
CA SER A 77 -3.69 4.27 -31.76
C SER A 77 -3.70 5.58 -30.96
N PRO A 78 -3.59 6.75 -31.61
CA PRO A 78 -3.64 8.04 -30.93
C PRO A 78 -4.90 8.25 -30.07
N THR A 79 -6.05 7.76 -30.54
CA THR A 79 -7.30 7.82 -29.77
C THR A 79 -7.24 7.01 -28.48
N ARG A 80 -6.68 5.79 -28.53
CA ARG A 80 -6.51 4.94 -27.33
C ARG A 80 -5.52 5.57 -26.36
N SER A 81 -4.42 6.13 -26.87
CA SER A 81 -3.44 6.89 -26.08
C SER A 81 -4.10 8.08 -25.36
N ALA A 82 -4.92 8.86 -26.06
CA ALA A 82 -5.63 9.99 -25.48
C ALA A 82 -6.61 9.57 -24.38
N VAL A 83 -7.43 8.54 -24.63
CA VAL A 83 -8.39 8.02 -23.65
C VAL A 83 -7.68 7.50 -22.40
N LEU A 84 -6.61 6.72 -22.57
CA LEU A 84 -5.80 6.22 -21.44
C LEU A 84 -5.14 7.38 -20.68
N SER A 85 -4.62 8.39 -21.36
CA SER A 85 -4.02 9.57 -20.72
C SER A 85 -5.03 10.34 -19.87
N VAL A 86 -6.20 10.66 -20.42
CA VAL A 86 -7.27 11.37 -19.69
C VAL A 86 -7.73 10.55 -18.49
N THR A 87 -7.93 9.24 -18.68
CA THR A 87 -8.32 8.33 -17.59
C THR A 87 -7.25 8.28 -16.50
N GLY A 88 -5.98 8.20 -16.88
CA GLY A 88 -4.84 8.20 -15.96
C GLY A 88 -4.78 9.49 -15.13
N VAL A 89 -4.98 10.65 -15.75
CA VAL A 89 -5.04 11.94 -15.04
C VAL A 89 -6.20 11.99 -14.05
N LEU A 90 -7.40 11.55 -14.44
CA LEU A 90 -8.56 11.52 -13.54
C LEU A 90 -8.32 10.62 -12.33
N ILE A 91 -7.70 9.45 -12.54
CA ILE A 91 -7.31 8.54 -11.46
C ILE A 91 -6.27 9.19 -10.55
N LEU A 92 -5.25 9.86 -11.12
CA LEU A 92 -4.23 10.56 -10.35
C LEU A 92 -4.87 11.64 -9.45
N VAL A 93 -5.82 12.41 -9.97
CA VAL A 93 -6.57 13.40 -9.19
C VAL A 93 -7.33 12.74 -8.04
N LEU A 94 -8.00 11.61 -8.27
CA LEU A 94 -8.67 10.84 -7.22
C LEU A 94 -7.68 10.34 -6.15
N LEU A 95 -6.53 9.81 -6.56
CA LEU A 95 -5.49 9.34 -5.64
C LEU A 95 -4.95 10.47 -4.77
N VAL A 96 -4.58 11.60 -5.37
CA VAL A 96 -4.06 12.78 -4.66
C VAL A 96 -5.11 13.34 -3.70
N ALA A 97 -6.37 13.47 -4.14
CA ALA A 97 -7.46 13.93 -3.29
C ALA A 97 -7.71 12.96 -2.12
N GLY A 98 -7.76 11.65 -2.39
CA GLY A 98 -7.95 10.61 -1.38
C GLY A 98 -6.83 10.59 -0.34
N LEU A 99 -5.58 10.75 -0.80
CA LEU A 99 -4.41 10.84 0.06
C LEU A 99 -4.45 12.11 0.91
N ALA A 100 -4.70 13.27 0.31
CA ALA A 100 -4.78 14.54 1.03
C ALA A 100 -5.87 14.53 2.10
N LEU A 101 -7.05 13.97 1.79
CA LEU A 101 -8.13 13.80 2.78
C LEU A 101 -7.75 12.81 3.88
N THR A 102 -7.00 11.76 3.56
CA THR A 102 -6.50 10.78 4.53
C THR A 102 -5.47 11.41 5.47
N VAL A 103 -4.55 12.21 4.95
CA VAL A 103 -3.57 12.96 5.76
C VAL A 103 -4.28 13.97 6.66
N ARG A 104 -5.23 14.76 6.13
CA ARG A 104 -6.04 15.69 6.94
C ARG A 104 -6.79 14.98 8.07
N ARG A 105 -7.22 13.74 7.86
CA ARG A 105 -7.90 12.92 8.88
C ARG A 105 -6.98 12.50 10.03
N LEU A 106 -5.65 12.49 9.83
CA LEU A 106 -4.64 12.25 10.88
C LEU A 106 -4.38 13.48 11.76
N SER A 107 -4.87 14.65 11.36
CA SER A 107 -4.71 15.93 12.07
C SER A 107 -6.02 16.50 12.63
N GLY A 108 -7.14 15.77 12.50
CA GLY A 108 -8.44 16.21 12.98
C GLY A 108 -8.66 16.02 14.48
N ASP A 109 -9.89 16.22 14.94
CA ASP A 109 -10.24 16.14 16.35
C ASP A 109 -10.00 14.74 16.95
N PRO A 110 -9.49 14.65 18.19
CA PRO A 110 -9.25 13.39 18.90
C PRO A 110 -10.47 12.47 18.98
N GLY A 111 -11.65 13.09 19.10
CA GLY A 111 -12.90 12.40 19.43
C GLY A 111 -12.93 11.94 20.89
N PRO A 112 -13.97 11.18 21.28
CA PRO A 112 -14.10 10.67 22.65
C PRO A 112 -12.92 9.79 23.04
N GLN A 113 -12.43 9.96 24.27
CA GLN A 113 -11.41 9.08 24.84
C GLN A 113 -12.04 7.76 25.31
N ARG A 114 -11.36 6.65 25.05
CA ARG A 114 -11.67 5.37 25.69
C ARG A 114 -10.84 5.24 26.96
N THR A 115 -11.50 5.04 28.09
CA THR A 115 -10.84 4.82 29.37
C THR A 115 -10.34 3.38 29.49
N ALA A 116 -9.43 3.14 30.44
CA ALA A 116 -8.91 1.82 30.76
C ALA A 116 -9.78 1.04 31.75
N ASP A 117 -10.86 1.64 32.23
CA ASP A 117 -11.67 1.12 33.33
C ASP A 117 -12.28 -0.24 32.98
N GLY A 118 -12.05 -1.23 33.84
CA GLY A 118 -12.56 -2.59 33.66
C GLY A 118 -11.87 -3.41 32.56
N ALA A 119 -10.87 -2.87 31.86
CA ALA A 119 -10.14 -3.60 30.82
C ALA A 119 -8.87 -4.27 31.36
N ASP A 120 -8.75 -5.59 31.15
CA ASP A 120 -7.49 -6.31 31.40
C ASP A 120 -6.42 -5.93 30.35
N LEU A 121 -5.57 -4.97 30.74
CA LEU A 121 -4.48 -4.45 29.90
C LEU A 121 -3.42 -5.51 29.58
N THR A 122 -3.18 -6.47 30.48
CA THR A 122 -2.18 -7.52 30.28
C THR A 122 -2.63 -8.50 29.20
N ARG A 123 -3.88 -8.97 29.29
CA ARG A 123 -4.48 -9.83 28.26
C ARG A 123 -4.57 -9.10 26.93
N ARG A 124 -4.94 -7.82 26.95
CA ARG A 124 -5.02 -6.99 25.74
C ARG A 124 -3.65 -6.81 25.08
N ARG A 125 -2.59 -6.56 25.85
CA ARG A 125 -1.20 -6.48 25.35
C ARG A 125 -0.78 -7.79 24.70
N ARG A 126 -1.00 -8.94 25.35
CA ARG A 126 -0.68 -10.26 24.77
C ARG A 126 -1.43 -10.49 23.46
N LYS A 127 -2.73 -10.15 23.41
CA LYS A 127 -3.53 -10.22 22.17
C LYS A 127 -2.99 -9.32 21.07
N HIS A 128 -2.61 -8.07 21.38
CA HIS A 128 -2.06 -7.14 20.40
C HIS A 128 -0.78 -7.67 19.77
N LEU A 129 0.13 -8.20 20.59
CA LEU A 129 1.41 -8.77 20.13
C LEU A 129 1.20 -10.04 19.31
N ALA A 130 0.41 -11.00 19.79
CA ALA A 130 0.24 -12.28 19.12
C ALA A 130 -0.60 -12.18 17.84
N PHE A 131 -1.83 -11.66 17.95
CA PHE A 131 -2.73 -11.56 16.80
C PHE A 131 -2.28 -10.49 15.81
N GLY A 132 -1.79 -9.35 16.29
CA GLY A 132 -1.32 -8.29 15.40
C GLY A 132 -0.10 -8.71 14.57
N ALA A 133 0.84 -9.46 15.15
CA ALA A 133 1.98 -10.00 14.41
C ALA A 133 1.54 -11.07 13.39
N LEU A 134 0.63 -11.97 13.77
CA LEU A 134 0.11 -13.01 12.89
C LEU A 134 -0.69 -12.42 11.71
N ASP A 135 -1.59 -11.47 11.97
CA ASP A 135 -2.37 -10.80 10.94
C ASP A 135 -1.47 -10.05 9.94
N MET A 136 -0.42 -9.38 10.45
CA MET A 136 0.58 -8.73 9.59
C MET A 136 1.36 -9.73 8.75
N ALA A 137 1.75 -10.88 9.31
CA ALA A 137 2.42 -11.95 8.57
C ALA A 137 1.55 -12.44 7.40
N VAL A 138 0.28 -12.73 7.67
CA VAL A 138 -0.68 -13.23 6.68
C VAL A 138 -0.91 -12.19 5.58
N VAL A 139 -1.15 -10.93 5.95
CA VAL A 139 -1.39 -9.87 4.96
C VAL A 139 -0.15 -9.60 4.11
N VAL A 140 1.04 -9.58 4.70
CA VAL A 140 2.28 -9.41 3.94
C VAL A 140 2.56 -10.62 3.04
N ALA A 141 2.23 -11.85 3.45
CA ALA A 141 2.34 -13.01 2.57
C ALA A 141 1.45 -12.88 1.32
N VAL A 142 0.20 -12.42 1.50
CA VAL A 142 -0.73 -12.14 0.38
C VAL A 142 -0.20 -11.01 -0.51
N VAL A 143 0.30 -9.93 0.08
CA VAL A 143 0.93 -8.81 -0.64
C VAL A 143 2.15 -9.28 -1.44
N SER A 144 2.99 -10.15 -0.87
CA SER A 144 4.16 -10.68 -1.58
C SER A 144 3.77 -11.46 -2.83
N ALA A 145 2.71 -12.26 -2.77
CA ALA A 145 2.16 -12.94 -3.94
C ALA A 145 1.58 -11.94 -4.96
N GLY A 146 0.85 -10.93 -4.49
CA GLY A 146 0.26 -9.88 -5.35
C GLY A 146 1.28 -8.98 -6.04
N ASN A 147 2.45 -8.77 -5.42
CA ASN A 147 3.50 -7.90 -5.95
C ASN A 147 4.02 -8.41 -7.31
N VAL A 148 4.23 -9.72 -7.44
CA VAL A 148 4.66 -10.35 -8.70
C VAL A 148 3.68 -10.02 -9.82
N LEU A 149 2.38 -10.18 -9.56
CA LEU A 149 1.34 -9.87 -10.53
C LEU A 149 1.31 -8.39 -10.90
N ALA A 150 1.47 -7.49 -9.92
CA ALA A 150 1.45 -6.05 -10.18
C ALA A 150 2.61 -5.57 -11.05
N ILE A 151 3.80 -6.13 -10.86
CA ILE A 151 4.99 -5.79 -11.65
C ILE A 151 4.89 -6.38 -13.05
N VAL A 152 4.54 -7.66 -13.15
CA VAL A 152 4.43 -8.36 -14.44
C VAL A 152 3.34 -7.76 -15.32
N LEU A 153 2.18 -7.41 -14.73
CA LEU A 153 1.04 -6.88 -15.50
C LEU A 153 1.04 -5.36 -15.62
N GLY A 154 1.71 -4.63 -14.74
CA GLY A 154 1.61 -3.17 -14.65
C GLY A 154 2.91 -2.42 -14.93
N GLY A 155 4.03 -3.13 -15.09
CA GLY A 155 5.36 -2.52 -15.25
C GLY A 155 5.74 -1.61 -14.07
N PRO A 156 6.61 -0.59 -14.30
CA PRO A 156 7.01 0.35 -13.26
C PRO A 156 5.84 1.12 -12.62
N PRO A 157 4.85 1.65 -13.38
CA PRO A 157 3.70 2.33 -12.77
C PRO A 157 2.85 1.40 -11.89
N GLY A 158 2.67 0.14 -12.32
CA GLY A 158 2.01 -0.90 -11.53
C GLY A 158 2.71 -1.15 -10.20
N GLY A 159 4.05 -1.26 -10.22
CA GLY A 159 4.87 -1.38 -9.01
C GLY A 159 4.71 -0.20 -8.05
N ILE A 160 4.70 1.04 -8.55
CA ILE A 160 4.48 2.24 -7.73
C ILE A 160 3.10 2.23 -7.09
N LEU A 161 2.04 1.99 -7.87
CA LEU A 161 0.68 1.93 -7.33
C LEU A 161 0.50 0.80 -6.32
N PHE A 162 1.12 -0.35 -6.58
CA PHE A 162 1.12 -1.47 -5.65
C PHE A 162 1.82 -1.13 -4.33
N ALA A 163 2.94 -0.41 -4.37
CA ALA A 163 3.62 0.08 -3.17
C ALA A 163 2.71 1.04 -2.37
N VAL A 164 2.07 2.00 -3.03
CA VAL A 164 1.12 2.93 -2.37
C VAL A 164 -0.08 2.18 -1.79
N ALA A 165 -0.62 1.21 -2.51
CA ALA A 165 -1.72 0.36 -2.03
C ALA A 165 -1.29 -0.46 -0.81
N THR A 166 -0.09 -1.02 -0.83
CA THR A 166 0.48 -1.78 0.30
C THR A 166 0.67 -0.89 1.52
N ILE A 167 1.29 0.28 1.38
CA ILE A 167 1.45 1.26 2.45
C ILE A 167 0.09 1.61 3.07
N THR A 168 -0.90 1.90 2.22
CA THR A 168 -2.25 2.30 2.65
C THR A 168 -2.96 1.14 3.35
N GLY A 169 -2.87 -0.08 2.80
CA GLY A 169 -3.48 -1.30 3.34
C GLY A 169 -2.88 -1.68 4.70
N LEU A 170 -1.55 -1.73 4.82
CA LEU A 170 -0.87 -2.01 6.08
C LEU A 170 -1.18 -0.95 7.13
N SER A 171 -1.21 0.33 6.74
CA SER A 171 -1.61 1.42 7.64
C SER A 171 -3.05 1.26 8.12
N ALA A 172 -3.98 0.94 7.22
CA ALA A 172 -5.39 0.73 7.57
C ALA A 172 -5.57 -0.46 8.53
N LEU A 173 -4.91 -1.58 8.24
CA LEU A 173 -4.93 -2.77 9.10
C LEU A 173 -4.36 -2.46 10.48
N ALA A 174 -3.21 -1.81 10.55
CA ALA A 174 -2.58 -1.43 11.80
C ALA A 174 -3.45 -0.47 12.63
N VAL A 175 -4.19 0.44 11.98
CA VAL A 175 -5.18 1.31 12.65
C VAL A 175 -6.35 0.51 13.21
N VAL A 176 -6.85 -0.49 12.47
CA VAL A 176 -7.92 -1.39 12.94
C VAL A 176 -7.43 -2.18 14.15
N LEU A 177 -6.25 -2.79 14.07
CA LEU A 177 -5.62 -3.53 15.17
C LEU A 177 -5.40 -2.63 16.40
N ASP A 178 -4.80 -1.45 16.25
CA ASP A 178 -4.59 -0.53 17.37
C ASP A 178 -5.94 -0.10 18.00
N ARG A 179 -6.98 0.11 17.19
CA ARG A 179 -8.31 0.47 17.71
C ARG A 179 -8.96 -0.65 18.52
N HIS A 180 -8.73 -1.91 18.16
CA HIS A 180 -9.32 -3.07 18.84
C HIS A 180 -8.51 -3.53 20.05
N VAL A 181 -7.19 -3.64 19.90
CA VAL A 181 -6.29 -4.27 20.87
C VAL A 181 -5.13 -3.36 21.30
N GLY A 182 -5.02 -2.14 20.76
CA GLY A 182 -3.95 -1.20 21.10
C GLY A 182 -4.01 -0.61 22.52
N PRO A 183 -3.03 0.22 22.89
CA PRO A 183 -2.91 0.78 24.24
C PRO A 183 -4.10 1.67 24.67
N LEU A 184 -4.45 1.62 25.96
CA LEU A 184 -5.44 2.48 26.64
C LEU A 184 -4.81 3.27 27.82
N PRO A 185 -5.39 4.40 28.23
CA PRO A 185 -6.48 5.13 27.57
C PRO A 185 -6.04 5.68 26.21
N SER A 186 -6.95 5.81 25.26
CA SER A 186 -6.63 6.38 23.94
C SER A 186 -7.83 7.00 23.24
N SER A 187 -7.56 8.05 22.45
CA SER A 187 -8.54 8.64 21.54
C SER A 187 -8.56 7.91 20.18
N ALA A 188 -9.58 8.19 19.37
CA ALA A 188 -9.66 7.64 18.01
C ALA A 188 -8.55 8.17 17.10
N LEU A 189 -8.05 9.38 17.35
CA LEU A 189 -6.96 10.00 16.60
C LEU A 189 -5.60 9.40 16.98
N ASP A 190 -5.35 9.17 18.27
CA ASP A 190 -4.10 8.52 18.72
C ASP A 190 -3.96 7.15 18.09
N SER A 191 -5.07 6.40 18.06
CA SER A 191 -5.10 5.08 17.45
C SER A 191 -4.82 5.11 15.95
N ARG A 192 -5.35 6.12 15.24
CA ARG A 192 -5.04 6.33 13.82
C ARG A 192 -3.57 6.65 13.61
N ARG A 193 -3.00 7.57 14.39
CA ARG A 193 -1.59 7.97 14.26
C ARG A 193 -0.65 6.82 14.56
N ARG A 194 -0.87 6.09 15.66
CA ARG A 194 -0.07 4.91 16.04
C ARG A 194 -0.17 3.79 15.01
N GLY A 195 -1.38 3.48 14.56
CA GLY A 195 -1.62 2.47 13.54
C GLY A 195 -0.97 2.84 12.19
N THR A 196 -1.18 4.06 11.70
CA THR A 196 -0.54 4.52 10.45
C THR A 196 0.98 4.49 10.55
N ALA A 197 1.55 4.97 11.66
CA ALA A 197 2.99 4.90 11.89
C ALA A 197 3.49 3.44 11.90
N ALA A 198 2.79 2.52 12.55
CA ALA A 198 3.15 1.10 12.56
C ALA A 198 3.12 0.48 11.16
N GLY A 199 2.08 0.75 10.36
CA GLY A 199 1.99 0.28 8.98
C GLY A 199 3.13 0.83 8.10
N LEU A 200 3.45 2.12 8.23
CA LEU A 200 4.57 2.75 7.53
C LEU A 200 5.93 2.16 7.93
N ILE A 201 6.16 1.94 9.23
CA ILE A 201 7.41 1.34 9.73
C ILE A 201 7.57 -0.09 9.19
N VAL A 202 6.52 -0.90 9.26
CA VAL A 202 6.54 -2.28 8.72
C VAL A 202 6.89 -2.27 7.24
N PHE A 203 6.23 -1.43 6.45
CA PHE A 203 6.53 -1.30 5.02
C PHE A 203 7.98 -0.84 4.79
N ALA A 204 8.43 0.19 5.50
CA ALA A 204 9.79 0.73 5.35
C ALA A 204 10.87 -0.30 5.67
N VAL A 205 10.66 -1.12 6.71
CA VAL A 205 11.60 -2.20 7.07
C VAL A 205 11.63 -3.29 6.01
N ILE A 206 10.47 -3.73 5.51
CA ILE A 206 10.41 -4.72 4.42
C ILE A 206 11.09 -4.18 3.16
N PHE A 207 10.78 -2.93 2.79
CA PHE A 207 11.35 -2.27 1.62
C PHE A 207 12.86 -2.13 1.74
N ALA A 208 13.37 -1.62 2.87
CA ALA A 208 14.80 -1.47 3.12
C ALA A 208 15.53 -2.82 3.10
N ALA A 209 14.97 -3.85 3.74
CA ALA A 209 15.55 -5.18 3.70
C ALA A 209 15.59 -5.75 2.27
N THR A 210 14.52 -5.55 1.49
CA THR A 210 14.47 -5.99 0.09
C THR A 210 15.49 -5.24 -0.78
N ALA A 211 15.62 -3.92 -0.56
CA ALA A 211 16.60 -3.07 -1.23
C ALA A 211 18.03 -3.54 -1.00
N VAL A 212 18.39 -3.81 0.27
CA VAL A 212 19.73 -4.26 0.67
C VAL A 212 20.08 -5.62 0.05
N THR A 213 19.09 -6.50 -0.14
CA THR A 213 19.32 -7.80 -0.78
C THR A 213 19.51 -7.73 -2.30
N GLY A 214 19.36 -6.54 -2.93
CA GLY A 214 19.49 -6.37 -4.38
C GLY A 214 18.37 -7.03 -5.18
N GLN A 215 17.25 -7.37 -4.54
CA GLN A 215 16.16 -8.17 -5.12
C GLN A 215 14.90 -7.35 -5.40
N MET A 216 15.03 -6.02 -5.50
CA MET A 216 13.96 -5.22 -6.09
C MET A 216 13.67 -5.75 -7.50
N PRO A 217 12.40 -5.86 -7.92
CA PRO A 217 11.21 -5.31 -7.27
C PRO A 217 10.38 -6.30 -6.40
N PHE A 218 10.86 -7.52 -6.15
CA PHE A 218 10.03 -8.60 -5.60
C PHE A 218 10.08 -8.70 -4.06
N PHE A 219 8.92 -8.72 -3.43
CA PHE A 219 8.82 -9.13 -2.03
C PHE A 219 8.87 -10.65 -1.96
N ARG A 220 9.87 -11.19 -1.27
CA ARG A 220 10.00 -12.63 -1.05
C ARG A 220 9.19 -13.08 0.17
N LEU A 221 8.95 -14.38 0.27
CA LEU A 221 8.21 -14.97 1.39
C LEU A 221 8.83 -14.64 2.77
N TRP A 222 10.14 -14.38 2.84
CA TRP A 222 10.81 -13.96 4.07
C TRP A 222 10.34 -12.59 4.59
N SER A 223 9.68 -11.76 3.77
CA SER A 223 9.09 -10.49 4.21
C SER A 223 7.97 -10.68 5.23
N ALA A 224 7.24 -11.80 5.18
CA ALA A 224 6.15 -12.10 6.11
C ALA A 224 6.62 -12.26 7.57
N PRO A 225 7.60 -13.13 7.90
CA PRO A 225 8.12 -13.20 9.26
C PRO A 225 8.82 -11.89 9.68
N LEU A 226 9.50 -11.18 8.78
CA LEU A 226 10.09 -9.88 9.10
C LEU A 226 9.01 -8.84 9.47
N ALA A 227 7.90 -8.81 8.74
CA ALA A 227 6.76 -7.95 9.03
C ALA A 227 6.16 -8.24 10.41
N ALA A 228 5.99 -9.53 10.73
CA ALA A 228 5.46 -9.98 12.00
C ALA A 228 6.32 -9.51 13.18
N VAL A 229 7.64 -9.74 13.08
CA VAL A 229 8.61 -9.31 14.10
C VAL A 229 8.62 -7.79 14.23
N THR A 230 8.68 -7.08 13.11
CA THR A 230 8.71 -5.61 13.08
C THR A 230 7.45 -5.03 13.74
N TYR A 231 6.27 -5.56 13.40
CA TYR A 231 5.02 -5.12 13.99
C TYR A 231 4.97 -5.42 15.49
N ALA A 232 5.41 -6.61 15.92
CA ALA A 232 5.47 -6.99 17.34
C ALA A 232 6.36 -6.03 18.14
N VAL A 233 7.52 -5.65 17.58
CA VAL A 233 8.44 -4.67 18.19
C VAL A 233 7.77 -3.30 18.30
N VAL A 234 7.15 -2.81 17.23
CA VAL A 234 6.43 -1.52 17.24
C VAL A 234 5.31 -1.53 18.27
N ALA A 235 4.49 -2.58 18.31
CA ALA A 235 3.42 -2.73 19.29
C ALA A 235 3.98 -2.80 20.72
N ALA A 236 5.08 -3.52 20.95
CA ALA A 236 5.74 -3.57 22.26
C ALA A 236 6.22 -2.18 22.72
N VAL A 237 6.81 -1.39 21.81
CA VAL A 237 7.24 0.00 22.07
C VAL A 237 6.04 0.91 22.34
N GLN A 238 4.92 0.73 21.62
CA GLN A 238 3.69 1.48 21.90
C GLN A 238 3.14 1.20 23.31
N TRP A 239 3.21 -0.06 23.76
CA TRP A 239 2.80 -0.45 25.10
C TRP A 239 3.77 0.00 26.19
N SER A 240 5.08 0.08 25.92
CA SER A 240 6.07 0.54 26.92
C SER A 240 6.01 2.05 27.17
N ARG A 241 5.50 2.83 26.21
CA ARG A 241 5.33 4.28 26.34
C ARG A 241 4.09 4.69 27.15
N LEU A 242 3.24 3.75 27.57
CA LEU A 242 2.16 4.08 28.49
C LEU A 242 2.74 4.37 29.88
N PRO A 243 2.39 5.52 30.50
CA PRO A 243 2.68 5.76 31.90
C PRO A 243 2.20 4.55 32.72
N HIS A 244 3.08 3.97 33.52
CA HIS A 244 2.72 2.86 34.40
C HIS A 244 1.65 3.32 35.38
N TYR A 245 0.38 3.10 35.04
CA TYR A 245 -0.79 3.35 35.89
C TYR A 245 -0.79 2.48 37.17
N GLY A 246 0.20 1.59 37.31
CA GLY A 246 0.29 0.56 38.34
C GLY A 246 1.04 0.93 39.62
N ARG A 247 1.37 2.20 39.89
CA ARG A 247 1.99 2.56 41.19
C ARG A 247 1.06 3.26 42.19
N ASP A 248 -0.02 3.88 41.75
CA ASP A 248 -0.80 4.77 42.64
C ASP A 248 -2.10 4.18 43.18
N HIS A 249 -2.53 2.99 42.73
CA HIS A 249 -3.71 2.31 43.31
C HIS A 249 -3.41 1.36 44.46
N ARG A 250 -2.14 1.20 44.85
CA ARG A 250 -1.78 0.38 46.02
C ARG A 250 -1.80 1.15 47.35
N THR A 251 -2.00 2.46 47.33
CA THR A 251 -1.98 3.30 48.54
C THR A 251 -3.35 3.79 49.02
N SER A 252 -4.44 3.58 48.27
CA SER A 252 -5.76 4.13 48.65
C SER A 252 -6.68 3.21 49.47
N HIS A 253 -6.19 2.07 49.97
CA HIS A 253 -6.98 1.18 50.85
C HIS A 253 -6.58 1.22 52.34
N GLN A 254 -5.75 2.18 52.76
CA GLN A 254 -5.48 2.44 54.18
C GLN A 254 -5.96 3.84 54.57
N SER A 255 -7.26 4.01 54.80
CA SER A 255 -7.81 4.99 55.76
C SER A 255 -9.32 5.13 55.61
N VAL A 256 -10.09 4.19 56.17
CA VAL A 256 -11.31 4.54 56.91
C VAL A 256 -11.46 3.48 57.99
N GLY A 257 -11.26 3.90 59.24
CA GLY A 257 -11.67 3.17 60.44
C GLY A 257 -13.12 3.45 60.79
#